data_AF-A0A8H4EL27-F1
#
_entry.id   AF-A0A8H4EL27-F1
#
_cell.length_a   1.000
_cell.length_b   1.000
_cell.length_c   1.000
_cell.angle_alpha   90.00
_cell.angle_beta   90.00
_cell.angle_gamma   90.00
#
_symmetry.space_group_name_H-M   'P 1'
#
loop_
_entity.id
_entity.type
_entity.pdbx_description
1 polymer ?
#
loop_
_entity_poly.entity_id
_entity_poly.type
_entity_poly.pdbx_seq_one_letter_code
_entity_poly.pdbx_strand_id
1 'polypeptide(L)'
;MFENSSENSIDNELLSNSPPYVLTLEVEELISPPSNSRRATKFRKNPSSSPPPRPQNAYVLFRRDFIAKMKQQGMKMTFADVSRLAIEEWRKLPAEVLRYFEILEQLAKDKHKEIYLDYRYSPKPNKKKKLAKLRPVTLNFSEY
;
A
#
# COMPACT_ATOMS: atom_id res chain seq x y z
N MET A 1 4.16 23.27 -17.98
CA MET A 1 3.13 22.34 -17.47
C MET A 1 2.44 23.10 -16.36
N PHE A 2 1.23 23.59 -16.58
CA PHE A 2 0.50 24.35 -15.57
C PHE A 2 -0.16 23.33 -14.62
N GLU A 3 0.46 23.10 -13.47
CA GLU A 3 -0.17 22.32 -12.40
C GLU A 3 -1.27 23.18 -11.75
N ASN A 4 -2.48 22.62 -11.67
CA ASN A 4 -3.70 23.29 -11.22
C ASN A 4 -3.52 23.83 -9.79
N SER A 5 -3.44 25.15 -9.65
CA SER A 5 -3.33 25.82 -8.36
C SER A 5 -4.52 25.54 -7.41
N SER A 6 -5.66 25.08 -7.92
CA SER A 6 -6.82 24.66 -7.11
C SER A 6 -6.68 23.29 -6.47
N GLU A 7 -6.01 22.33 -7.12
CA GLU A 7 -5.79 20.99 -6.57
C GLU A 7 -4.79 21.05 -5.40
N ASN A 8 -3.71 21.83 -5.58
CA ASN A 8 -2.75 22.11 -4.50
C ASN A 8 -3.39 22.83 -3.31
N SER A 9 -4.45 23.62 -3.50
CA SER A 9 -5.16 24.28 -2.40
C SER A 9 -6.00 23.29 -1.57
N ILE A 10 -6.70 22.36 -2.22
CA ILE A 10 -7.54 21.35 -1.57
C ILE A 10 -6.66 20.33 -0.82
N ASP A 11 -5.53 19.94 -1.41
CA ASP A 11 -4.63 18.96 -0.80
C ASP A 11 -3.97 19.52 0.48
N ASN A 12 -3.62 20.81 0.50
CA ASN A 12 -3.12 21.50 1.70
C ASN A 12 -4.19 21.66 2.79
N GLU A 13 -5.45 21.87 2.41
CA GLU A 13 -6.57 21.99 3.34
C GLU A 13 -6.91 20.65 4.02
N LEU A 14 -6.89 19.55 3.24
CA LEU A 14 -7.09 18.18 3.74
C LEU A 14 -6.00 17.70 4.70
N LEU A 15 -4.80 18.30 4.65
CA LEU A 15 -3.68 17.95 5.52
C LEU A 15 -3.61 18.80 6.80
N SER A 16 -4.09 20.04 6.81
CA SER A 16 -3.79 21.01 7.89
C SER A 16 -4.95 21.40 8.81
N ASN A 17 -6.21 21.37 8.37
CA ASN A 17 -7.30 21.98 9.13
C ASN A 17 -8.24 20.96 9.81
N SER A 18 -8.55 19.85 9.15
CA SER A 18 -9.34 18.74 9.71
C SER A 18 -9.26 17.55 8.75
N PRO A 19 -8.33 16.60 8.94
CA PRO A 19 -8.19 15.49 8.00
C PRO A 19 -9.46 14.62 8.01
N PRO A 20 -9.91 14.13 6.84
CA PRO A 20 -11.12 13.29 6.74
C PRO A 20 -10.91 11.91 7.38
N TYR A 21 -9.67 11.56 7.74
CA TYR A 21 -9.29 10.32 8.38
C TYR A 21 -8.31 10.58 9.53
N VAL A 22 -8.61 10.02 10.70
CA VAL A 22 -7.71 10.07 11.86
C VAL A 22 -6.67 8.96 11.71
N LEU A 23 -5.44 9.35 11.36
CA LEU A 23 -4.32 8.43 11.27
C LEU A 23 -3.88 7.95 12.65
N THR A 24 -3.48 6.69 12.71
CA THR A 24 -2.87 6.07 13.89
C THR A 24 -1.36 6.26 13.90
N LEU A 25 -0.75 6.31 12.71
CA LEU A 25 0.67 6.56 12.49
C LEU A 25 0.87 7.99 11.98
N GLU A 26 2.02 8.58 12.30
CA GLU A 26 2.39 9.89 11.78
C GLU A 26 2.49 9.87 10.25
N VAL A 27 2.07 10.97 9.60
CA VAL A 27 2.12 11.12 8.13
C VAL A 27 3.53 10.81 7.62
N GLU A 28 4.54 11.37 8.28
CA GLU A 28 5.95 11.21 7.96
C GLU A 28 6.41 9.72 8.01
N GLU A 29 5.88 8.93 8.95
CA GLU A 29 6.18 7.50 9.05
C GLU A 29 5.54 6.70 7.90
N LEU A 30 4.31 7.06 7.53
CA LEU A 30 3.55 6.38 6.49
C LEU A 30 4.17 6.59 5.10
N ILE A 31 4.50 7.84 4.76
CA ILE A 31 5.05 8.20 3.44
C ILE A 31 6.51 7.74 3.28
N SER A 32 7.21 7.51 4.38
CA SER A 32 8.58 7.00 4.34
C SER A 32 8.66 5.54 3.83
N PRO A 33 9.70 5.20 3.03
CA PRO A 33 9.92 3.82 2.60
C PRO A 33 9.99 2.83 3.77
N PRO A 34 9.29 1.68 3.72
CA PRO A 34 9.21 0.76 4.84
C PRO A 34 10.55 0.07 5.11
N SER A 35 11.20 0.41 6.23
CA SER A 35 12.53 -0.05 6.62
C SER A 35 12.61 -1.55 6.98
N ASN A 36 11.51 -2.09 7.51
CA ASN A 36 11.40 -3.47 8.00
C ASN A 36 10.82 -4.44 6.95
N SER A 37 10.49 -3.96 5.74
CA SER A 37 10.01 -4.85 4.69
C SER A 37 11.09 -5.84 4.25
N ARG A 38 10.68 -7.02 3.77
CA ARG A 38 11.61 -8.03 3.23
C ARG A 38 12.48 -7.45 2.11
N ARG A 39 11.90 -6.59 1.27
CA ARG A 39 12.62 -5.91 0.18
C ARG A 39 13.63 -4.90 0.72
N ALA A 40 13.23 -4.05 1.68
CA ALA A 40 14.14 -3.09 2.30
C ALA A 40 15.30 -3.78 3.03
N THR A 41 15.03 -4.86 3.76
CA THR A 41 16.08 -5.65 4.41
C THR A 41 17.07 -6.25 3.39
N LYS A 42 16.58 -6.74 2.25
CA LYS A 42 17.47 -7.25 1.18
C LYS A 42 18.28 -6.16 0.51
N PHE A 43 17.64 -5.03 0.19
CA PHE A 43 18.31 -3.84 -0.36
C PHE A 43 19.44 -3.39 0.57
N ARG A 44 19.17 -3.20 1.87
CA ARG A 44 20.19 -2.79 2.86
C ARG A 44 21.38 -3.75 2.92
N LYS A 45 21.16 -5.05 2.80
CA LYS A 45 22.23 -6.06 2.84
C LYS A 45 23.06 -6.10 1.56
N ASN A 46 22.45 -5.90 0.40
CA ASN A 46 23.15 -5.94 -0.88
C ASN A 46 22.43 -5.07 -1.93
N PRO A 47 22.71 -3.74 -1.95
CA PRO A 47 22.05 -2.81 -2.86
C PRO A 47 22.33 -3.07 -4.34
N SER A 48 23.50 -3.64 -4.69
CA SER A 48 23.88 -3.90 -6.08
C SER A 48 23.10 -5.04 -6.73
N SER A 49 22.63 -6.01 -5.94
CA SER A 49 21.90 -7.18 -6.44
C SER A 49 20.40 -7.16 -6.14
N SER A 50 19.96 -6.32 -5.21
CA SER A 50 18.57 -6.22 -4.78
C SER A 50 18.09 -4.79 -5.00
N PRO A 51 17.04 -4.54 -5.81
CA PRO A 51 16.50 -3.19 -5.98
C PRO A 51 15.77 -2.73 -4.70
N PRO A 52 15.64 -1.40 -4.49
CA PRO A 52 14.95 -0.85 -3.32
C PRO A 52 13.47 -1.29 -3.29
N PRO A 53 12.79 -1.16 -2.13
CA PRO A 53 11.36 -1.38 -2.04
C PRO A 53 10.61 -0.47 -3.03
N ARG A 54 9.41 -0.90 -3.45
CA ARG A 54 8.55 -0.05 -4.27
C ARG A 54 8.01 1.11 -3.42
N PRO A 55 7.72 2.28 -4.02
CA PRO A 55 6.88 3.26 -3.35
C PRO A 55 5.53 2.62 -3.00
N GLN A 56 4.94 3.08 -1.90
CA GLN A 56 3.68 2.55 -1.40
C GLN A 56 2.51 3.24 -2.11
N ASN A 57 1.48 2.50 -2.45
CA ASN A 57 0.23 3.08 -2.97
C ASN A 57 -0.76 3.38 -1.83
N ALA A 58 -1.85 4.07 -2.15
CA ALA A 58 -2.86 4.54 -1.20
C ALA A 58 -3.39 3.40 -0.32
N TYR A 59 -3.75 2.26 -0.92
CA TYR A 59 -4.24 1.10 -0.18
C TYR A 59 -3.18 0.50 0.76
N VAL A 60 -1.91 0.43 0.35
CA VAL A 60 -0.83 -0.08 1.22
C VAL A 60 -0.61 0.85 2.41
N LEU A 61 -0.71 2.17 2.21
CA LEU A 61 -0.63 3.17 3.28
C LEU A 61 -1.79 3.00 4.27
N PHE A 62 -3.04 2.95 3.78
CA PHE A 62 -4.20 2.67 4.61
C PHE A 62 -4.08 1.36 5.38
N ARG A 63 -3.69 0.27 4.72
CA ARG A 63 -3.56 -1.04 5.38
C ARG A 63 -2.50 -1.03 6.48
N ARG A 64 -1.42 -0.26 6.33
CA ARG A 64 -0.42 -0.09 7.39
C ARG A 64 -0.99 0.62 8.60
N ASP A 65 -1.71 1.72 8.37
CA ASP A 65 -2.38 2.45 9.44
C ASP A 65 -3.45 1.58 10.12
N PHE A 66 -4.27 0.89 9.33
CA PHE A 66 -5.27 -0.07 9.82
C PHE A 66 -4.64 -1.14 10.72
N ILE A 67 -3.49 -1.71 10.35
CA ILE A 67 -2.77 -2.67 11.21
C ILE A 67 -2.34 -2.01 12.53
N ALA A 68 -1.84 -0.77 12.49
CA ALA A 68 -1.46 -0.04 13.68
C ALA A 68 -2.66 0.21 14.59
N LYS A 69 -3.79 0.64 14.02
CA LYS A 69 -5.07 0.83 14.71
C LYS A 69 -5.54 -0.44 15.43
N MET A 70 -5.58 -1.56 14.71
CA MET A 70 -5.98 -2.85 15.29
C MET A 70 -5.05 -3.27 16.44
N LYS A 71 -3.73 -3.04 16.30
CA LYS A 71 -2.76 -3.33 17.35
C LYS A 71 -2.94 -2.45 18.59
N GLN A 72 -3.20 -1.15 18.42
CA GLN A 72 -3.49 -0.25 19.54
C GLN A 72 -4.76 -0.66 20.28
N GLN A 73 -5.75 -1.21 19.57
CA GLN A 73 -6.95 -1.81 20.15
C GLN A 73 -6.71 -3.19 20.79
N GLY A 74 -5.46 -3.68 20.84
CA GLY A 74 -5.10 -4.96 21.44
C GLY A 74 -5.47 -6.19 20.60
N MET A 75 -5.91 -6.00 19.35
CA MET A 75 -6.31 -7.11 18.49
C MET A 75 -5.09 -7.86 17.94
N LYS A 76 -5.05 -9.17 18.18
CA LYS A 76 -4.07 -10.09 17.56
C LYS A 76 -4.72 -10.76 16.36
N MET A 77 -4.27 -10.42 15.16
CA MET A 77 -4.86 -10.90 13.92
C MET A 77 -3.81 -11.55 13.04
N THR A 78 -4.19 -12.57 12.27
CA THR A 78 -3.29 -13.14 11.27
C THR A 78 -3.15 -12.19 10.07
N PHE A 79 -2.11 -12.39 9.27
CA PHE A 79 -1.93 -11.61 8.04
C PHE A 79 -3.12 -11.78 7.07
N ALA A 80 -3.74 -12.96 7.04
CA ALA A 80 -4.89 -13.25 6.20
C ALA A 80 -6.11 -12.42 6.67
N ASP A 81 -6.39 -12.43 7.97
CA ASP A 81 -7.51 -11.69 8.56
C ASP A 81 -7.37 -10.19 8.34
N VAL A 82 -6.18 -9.64 8.61
CA VAL A 82 -5.87 -8.22 8.37
C VAL A 82 -6.13 -7.85 6.91
N SER A 83 -5.70 -8.70 5.97
CA SER A 83 -5.87 -8.40 4.55
C SER A 83 -7.33 -8.42 4.14
N ARG A 84 -8.10 -9.41 4.61
CA ARG A 84 -9.54 -9.49 4.33
C ARG A 84 -10.29 -8.29 4.89
N LEU A 85 -10.09 -7.98 6.18
CA LEU A 85 -10.78 -6.89 6.86
C LEU A 85 -10.38 -5.51 6.33
N ALA A 86 -9.10 -5.30 6.00
CA ALA A 86 -8.66 -4.05 5.39
C ALA A 86 -9.30 -3.82 4.02
N ILE A 87 -9.48 -4.86 3.19
CA ILE A 87 -10.18 -4.72 1.90
C ILE A 87 -11.65 -4.37 2.10
N GLU A 88 -12.31 -5.05 3.04
CA GLU A 88 -13.72 -4.80 3.36
C GLU A 88 -13.93 -3.36 3.86
N GLU A 89 -13.04 -2.87 4.71
CA GLU A 89 -13.08 -1.50 5.23
C GLU A 89 -12.76 -0.47 4.14
N TRP A 90 -11.70 -0.70 3.36
CA TRP A 90 -11.30 0.19 2.26
C TRP A 90 -12.43 0.48 1.27
N ARG A 91 -13.24 -0.54 0.95
CA ARG A 91 -14.38 -0.41 0.04
C ARG A 91 -15.55 0.40 0.61
N LYS A 92 -15.60 0.59 1.93
CA LYS A 92 -16.65 1.35 2.63
C LYS A 92 -16.23 2.78 2.93
N LEU A 93 -14.95 3.12 2.76
CA LEU A 93 -14.46 4.46 3.05
C LEU A 93 -15.10 5.50 2.12
N PRO A 94 -15.42 6.70 2.63
CA PRO A 94 -15.95 7.78 1.82
C PRO A 94 -14.89 8.29 0.83
N ALA A 95 -15.34 8.91 -0.26
CA ALA A 95 -14.47 9.39 -1.33
C ALA A 95 -13.39 10.36 -0.84
N GLU A 96 -13.70 11.22 0.13
CA GLU A 96 -12.75 12.16 0.75
C GLU A 96 -11.58 11.46 1.44
N VAL A 97 -11.84 10.34 2.12
CA VAL A 97 -10.80 9.53 2.77
C VAL A 97 -9.96 8.81 1.72
N LEU A 98 -10.58 8.29 0.67
CA LEU A 98 -9.83 7.68 -0.44
C LEU A 98 -8.91 8.71 -1.09
N ARG A 99 -9.40 9.93 -1.35
CA ARG A 99 -8.60 11.05 -1.87
C ARG A 99 -7.46 11.42 -0.93
N TYR A 100 -7.70 11.44 0.38
CA TYR A 100 -6.65 11.67 1.38
C TYR A 100 -5.50 10.66 1.26
N PHE A 101 -5.81 9.36 1.11
CA PHE A 101 -4.77 8.35 0.90
C PHE A 101 -4.10 8.41 -0.47
N GLU A 102 -4.77 8.95 -1.50
CA GLU A 102 -4.15 9.24 -2.80
C GLU A 102 -3.13 10.38 -2.71
N ILE A 103 -3.42 11.43 -1.94
CA ILE A 103 -2.48 12.52 -1.64
C ILE A 103 -1.27 11.96 -0.89
N LEU A 104 -1.50 11.12 0.13
CA LEU A 104 -0.41 10.45 0.85
C LEU A 104 0.41 9.52 -0.06
N GLU A 105 -0.21 8.87 -1.04
CA GLU A 105 0.51 8.09 -2.06
C GLU A 105 1.42 8.97 -2.90
N GLN A 106 0.97 10.17 -3.30
CA GLN A 106 1.80 11.09 -4.05
C GLN A 106 3.00 11.57 -3.23
N LEU A 107 2.77 11.98 -1.98
CA LEU A 107 3.85 12.32 -1.04
C LEU A 107 4.83 11.14 -0.83
N ALA A 108 4.33 9.92 -0.74
CA ALA A 108 5.17 8.73 -0.61
C ALA A 108 6.01 8.46 -1.87
N LYS A 109 5.48 8.75 -3.07
CA LYS A 109 6.23 8.64 -4.33
C LYS A 109 7.32 9.70 -4.41
N ASP A 110 7.01 10.94 -4.06
CA ASP A 110 7.96 12.06 -4.11
C ASP A 110 9.11 11.82 -3.13
N LYS A 111 8.79 11.45 -1.90
CA LYS A 111 9.80 11.06 -0.90
C LYS A 111 10.62 9.85 -1.31
N HIS A 112 9.99 8.86 -1.95
CA HIS A 112 10.72 7.69 -2.47
C HIS A 112 11.71 8.09 -3.56
N LYS A 113 11.35 9.03 -4.45
CA LYS A 113 12.20 9.56 -5.51
C LYS A 113 13.38 10.34 -4.96
N GLU A 114 13.21 11.08 -3.87
CA GLU A 114 14.29 11.78 -3.16
C GLU A 114 15.30 10.81 -2.54
N ILE A 115 14.81 9.73 -1.92
CA ILE A 115 15.65 8.75 -1.22
C ILE A 115 16.37 7.81 -2.19
N TYR A 116 15.69 7.39 -3.27
CA TYR A 116 16.20 6.44 -4.24
C TYR A 116 16.33 7.10 -5.62
N LEU A 117 17.39 7.88 -5.77
CA LEU A 117 17.79 8.43 -7.07
C LEU A 117 17.90 7.31 -8.12
N ASP A 118 17.43 7.58 -9.33
CA ASP A 118 17.41 6.64 -10.46
C ASP A 118 16.57 5.36 -10.27
N TYR A 119 15.63 5.34 -9.31
CA TYR A 119 14.72 4.21 -9.17
C TYR A 119 13.91 3.97 -10.44
N ARG A 120 13.98 2.73 -10.97
CA ARG A 120 13.12 2.26 -12.06
C ARG A 120 12.43 0.96 -11.69
N TYR A 121 11.11 0.92 -11.88
CA TYR A 121 10.35 -0.31 -11.73
C TYR A 121 10.70 -1.31 -12.83
N SER A 122 11.32 -2.43 -12.46
CA SER A 122 11.66 -3.53 -13.35
C SER A 122 11.15 -4.86 -12.76
N PRO A 123 9.91 -5.28 -13.09
CA PRO A 123 9.38 -6.56 -12.62
C PRO A 123 10.14 -7.72 -13.28
N LYS A 124 10.57 -8.70 -12.47
CA LYS A 124 11.07 -9.95 -13.00
C LYS A 124 9.90 -10.75 -13.56
N PRO A 125 9.95 -11.23 -14.82
CA PRO A 125 8.89 -12.04 -15.38
C PRO A 125 8.74 -13.32 -14.54
N ASN A 126 7.50 -13.67 -14.21
CA ASN A 126 7.22 -14.95 -13.59
C ASN A 126 7.59 -16.06 -14.58
N LYS A 127 8.67 -16.80 -14.30
CA LYS A 127 8.90 -18.08 -14.97
C LYS A 127 7.69 -18.94 -14.63
N LYS A 128 6.79 -19.17 -15.59
CA LYS A 128 5.63 -20.06 -15.43
C LYS A 128 6.18 -21.38 -14.91
N LYS A 129 5.99 -21.68 -13.62
CA LYS A 129 6.13 -23.05 -13.13
C LYS A 129 5.08 -23.82 -13.95
N LYS A 130 5.51 -24.80 -14.76
CA LYS A 130 4.57 -25.67 -15.49
C LYS A 130 3.57 -26.16 -14.46
N LEU A 131 2.33 -25.69 -14.56
CA LEU A 131 1.23 -26.14 -13.71
C LEU A 131 1.15 -27.65 -13.95
N ALA A 132 1.62 -28.45 -12.99
CA ALA A 132 1.38 -29.87 -13.04
C ALA A 132 -0.15 -30.03 -13.10
N LYS A 133 -0.62 -30.64 -14.20
CA LYS A 133 -2.03 -30.82 -14.57
C LYS A 133 -2.89 -31.01 -13.32
N LEU A 134 -3.60 -29.97 -12.89
CA LEU A 134 -4.68 -30.12 -11.92
C LEU A 134 -5.72 -31.01 -12.61
N ARG A 135 -5.98 -32.18 -12.05
CA ARG A 135 -7.06 -33.06 -12.50
C ARG A 135 -8.36 -32.23 -12.43
N PRO A 136 -9.21 -32.24 -13.47
CA PRO A 136 -10.48 -31.55 -13.40
C PRO A 136 -11.30 -32.18 -12.27
N VAL A 137 -11.68 -31.38 -11.27
CA VAL A 137 -12.75 -31.73 -10.34
C VAL A 137 -14.04 -31.64 -11.14
N THR A 138 -14.55 -32.77 -11.60
CA THR A 138 -15.90 -32.85 -12.16
C THR A 138 -16.88 -32.73 -11.00
N LEU A 139 -17.48 -31.55 -10.82
CA LEU A 139 -18.71 -31.40 -10.05
C LEU A 139 -19.83 -32.04 -10.89
N ASN A 140 -20.21 -33.26 -10.55
CA ASN A 140 -21.40 -33.89 -11.10
C ASN A 140 -22.62 -33.16 -10.54
N PHE A 141 -23.25 -32.32 -11.38
CA PHE A 141 -24.61 -31.84 -11.16
C PHE A 141 -25.53 -32.53 -12.18
N SER A 142 -26.20 -33.57 -11.71
CA SER A 142 -27.32 -34.30 -12.30
C SER A 142 -28.02 -34.87 -11.06
N GLU A 143 -29.23 -34.46 -10.67
CA GLU A 143 -30.49 -34.66 -11.40
C GLU A 143 -31.47 -33.50 -11.16
N TYR A 144 -32.00 -32.94 -12.26
CA TYR A 144 -33.43 -32.78 -12.56
C TYR A 144 -33.59 -32.85 -14.09
#